data_AF-A0A9W9DHT0-F1
#
_entry.id   AF-A0A9W9DHT0-F1
#
_cell.length_a   1.000
_cell.length_b   1.000
_cell.length_c   1.000
_cell.angle_alpha   90.00
_cell.angle_beta   90.00
_cell.angle_gamma   90.00
#
_symmetry.space_group_name_H-M   'P 1'
#
loop_
_entity.id
_entity.type
_entity.pdbx_description
1 polymer ?
#
loop_
_entity_poly.entity_id
_entity_poly.type
_entity_poly.pdbx_seq_one_letter_code
_entity_poly.pdbx_strand_id
1 'polypeptide(L)'
;MEVINARSALLSNFEVLELLRDLENEHLARTKTAIRIKKEEEASGISSVAKHPATIEITENVRTVQVEAIQYLAAEYQPTSSQTSTGITQLVKDLSSYDLTKAEKLQIVNLAPTQPVELYVIVEELEDRLGDAMESVLSTVSASLSVASSQPLNTSSPLRLTSDTMADLSLQYPSEDFDNGAVVDDMIFDDEGQGVGVEGDLDKEED
;
A
#
# COMPACT_ATOMS: atom_id res chain seq x y z
N MET A 1 29.23 -3.74 -3.00
CA MET A 1 28.10 -4.69 -3.07
C MET A 1 28.08 -5.24 -4.48
N GLU A 2 28.12 -6.55 -4.65
CA GLU A 2 28.12 -7.19 -5.98
C GLU A 2 26.82 -7.97 -6.18
N VAL A 3 26.21 -7.86 -7.35
CA VAL A 3 24.97 -8.55 -7.70
C VAL A 3 25.32 -9.96 -8.16
N ILE A 4 24.94 -10.98 -7.39
CA ILE A 4 25.18 -12.39 -7.75
C ILE A 4 24.23 -12.84 -8.87
N ASN A 5 22.93 -12.52 -8.72
CA ASN A 5 21.92 -12.81 -9.73
C ASN A 5 20.92 -11.66 -9.79
N ALA A 6 20.86 -10.98 -10.93
CA ALA A 6 19.96 -9.84 -11.13
C ALA A 6 18.47 -10.24 -11.20
N ARG A 7 18.17 -11.49 -11.57
CA ARG A 7 16.80 -12.00 -11.75
C ARG A 7 16.67 -13.38 -11.13
N SER A 8 16.58 -13.41 -9.80
CA SER A 8 16.42 -14.65 -9.03
C SER A 8 15.03 -15.25 -9.15
N ALA A 9 14.00 -14.41 -9.18
CA ALA A 9 12.60 -14.82 -9.21
C ALA A 9 11.73 -13.80 -9.96
N LEU A 10 10.54 -14.25 -10.35
CA LEU A 10 9.44 -13.41 -10.81
C LEU A 10 8.32 -13.54 -9.78
N LEU A 11 7.77 -12.41 -9.36
CA LEU A 11 6.68 -12.33 -8.39
C LEU A 11 5.48 -11.69 -9.06
N SER A 12 4.29 -12.23 -8.79
CA SER A 12 3.02 -11.64 -9.19
C SER A 12 2.67 -10.44 -8.32
N ASN A 13 1.83 -9.56 -8.86
CA ASN A 13 1.31 -8.40 -8.14
C ASN A 13 0.61 -8.81 -6.83
N PHE A 14 -0.09 -9.95 -6.85
CA PHE A 14 -0.75 -10.50 -5.67
C PHE A 14 0.25 -10.92 -4.58
N GLU A 15 1.29 -11.68 -4.93
CA GLU A 15 2.32 -12.11 -3.96
C GLU A 15 3.06 -10.92 -3.35
N VAL A 16 3.36 -9.91 -4.16
CA VAL A 16 3.99 -8.68 -3.68
C VAL A 16 3.05 -7.93 -2.73
N LEU A 17 1.76 -7.82 -3.06
CA LEU A 17 0.78 -7.16 -2.20
C LEU A 17 0.60 -7.89 -0.85
N GLU A 18 0.51 -9.22 -0.88
CA GLU A 18 0.40 -10.05 0.33
C GLU A 18 1.63 -9.84 1.23
N LEU A 19 2.84 -9.94 0.66
CA LEU A 19 4.09 -9.72 1.38
C LEU A 19 4.17 -8.31 1.99
N LEU A 20 3.82 -7.26 1.23
CA LEU A 20 3.88 -5.88 1.73
C LEU A 20 2.89 -5.64 2.88
N ARG A 21 1.71 -6.25 2.83
CA ARG A 21 0.71 -6.21 3.91
C ARG A 21 1.19 -6.95 5.15
N ASP A 22 1.84 -8.10 5.00
CA ASP A 22 2.42 -8.84 6.11
C ASP A 22 3.52 -8.03 6.82
N LEU A 23 4.41 -7.41 6.05
CA LEU A 23 5.44 -6.52 6.58
C LEU A 23 4.85 -5.30 7.29
N GLU A 24 3.74 -4.74 6.78
CA GLU A 24 3.04 -3.62 7.42
C GLU A 24 2.41 -4.04 8.75
N ASN A 25 1.74 -5.20 8.78
CA ASN A 25 1.14 -5.75 9.98
C ASN A 25 2.19 -6.06 11.05
N GLU A 26 3.32 -6.64 10.65
CA GLU A 26 4.45 -6.91 11.53
C GLU A 26 5.02 -5.61 12.11
N HIS A 27 5.21 -4.59 11.28
CA HIS A 27 5.69 -3.29 11.74
C HIS A 27 4.72 -2.68 12.76
N LEU A 28 3.42 -2.64 12.45
CA LEU A 28 2.39 -2.13 13.36
C LEU A 28 2.36 -2.89 14.68
N ALA A 29 2.52 -4.21 14.67
CA ALA A 29 2.56 -5.03 15.87
C ALA A 29 3.80 -4.71 16.73
N ARG A 30 4.96 -4.53 16.10
CA ARG A 30 6.21 -4.13 16.77
C ARG A 30 6.10 -2.74 17.37
N THR A 31 5.60 -1.75 16.63
CA THR A 31 5.40 -0.38 17.11
C THR A 31 4.43 -0.33 18.29
N LYS A 32 3.28 -1.02 18.21
CA LYS A 32 2.30 -1.10 19.32
C LYS A 32 2.91 -1.72 20.58
N THR A 33 3.75 -2.74 20.41
CA THR A 33 4.43 -3.40 21.53
C THR A 33 5.47 -2.48 22.16
N ALA A 34 6.27 -1.77 21.36
CA ALA A 34 7.24 -0.80 21.84
C ALA A 34 6.58 0.36 22.62
N ILE A 35 5.46 0.88 22.12
CA ILE A 35 4.68 1.93 22.81
C ILE A 35 4.15 1.42 24.15
N ARG A 36 3.63 0.17 24.19
CA ARG A 36 3.14 -0.43 25.45
C ARG A 36 4.25 -0.55 26.49
N ILE A 37 5.42 -1.04 26.08
CA ILE A 37 6.58 -1.21 26.96
C ILE A 37 7.06 0.15 27.48
N LYS A 38 7.22 1.15 26.59
CA LYS A 38 7.64 2.51 26.99
C LYS A 38 6.69 3.10 28.03
N LYS A 39 5.38 2.95 27.83
CA LYS A 39 4.36 3.41 28.79
C LYS A 39 4.44 2.70 30.15
N GLU A 40 4.78 1.41 30.17
CA GLU A 40 4.97 0.63 31.41
C GLU A 40 6.26 1.00 32.15
N GLU A 41 7.35 1.24 31.43
CA GLU A 41 8.62 1.72 31.99
C GLU A 41 8.50 3.13 32.57
N GLU A 42 7.82 4.03 31.86
CA GLU A 42 7.50 5.40 32.34
C GLU A 42 6.65 5.35 33.62
N ALA A 43 5.67 4.44 33.70
CA ALA A 43 4.86 4.25 34.91
C ALA A 43 5.66 3.64 36.08
N SER A 44 6.76 2.92 35.80
CA SER A 44 7.59 2.25 36.79
C SER A 44 8.76 3.11 37.29
N GLY A 45 8.99 4.30 36.72
CA GLY A 45 10.03 5.24 37.15
C GLY A 45 11.47 4.79 36.89
N ILE A 46 11.67 3.72 36.11
CA ILE A 46 12.99 3.19 35.74
C ILE A 46 13.26 3.63 34.29
N SER A 47 14.03 4.71 34.11
CA SER A 47 14.47 5.14 32.78
C SER A 47 15.62 4.24 32.32
N SER A 48 15.30 3.20 31.56
CA SER A 48 16.33 2.38 30.91
C SER A 48 16.72 3.04 29.57
N VAL A 49 17.95 3.55 29.48
CA VAL A 49 18.53 4.21 28.27
C VAL A 49 18.95 3.18 27.20
N ALA A 50 18.60 1.91 27.37
CA ALA A 50 18.95 0.89 26.42
C ALA A 50 18.01 0.98 25.21
N LYS A 51 18.55 1.30 24.02
CA LYS A 51 17.85 1.17 22.73
C LYS A 51 17.18 -0.19 22.69
N HIS A 52 15.85 -0.21 22.86
CA HIS A 52 15.10 -1.43 22.99
C HIS A 52 15.23 -2.21 21.67
N PRO A 53 15.50 -3.52 21.67
CA PRO A 53 15.63 -4.30 20.43
C PRO A 53 14.35 -4.33 19.57
N ALA A 54 13.25 -3.78 20.08
CA ALA A 54 11.97 -3.62 19.39
C ALA A 54 11.90 -2.37 18.49
N THR A 55 12.80 -1.39 18.65
CA THR A 55 12.89 -0.21 17.78
C THR A 55 13.85 -0.47 16.63
N ILE A 56 13.51 -1.41 15.75
CA ILE A 56 14.10 -1.40 14.41
C ILE A 56 13.31 -0.34 13.64
N GLU A 57 13.83 0.88 13.61
CA GLU A 57 13.24 1.96 12.80
C GLU A 57 13.35 1.58 11.32
N ILE A 58 12.21 1.38 10.68
CA ILE A 58 12.15 1.28 9.23
C ILE A 58 12.48 2.66 8.67
N THR A 59 13.45 2.72 7.77
CA THR A 59 13.82 3.98 7.11
C THR A 59 12.63 4.58 6.36
N GLU A 60 12.44 5.89 6.47
CA GLU A 60 11.33 6.63 5.85
C GLU A 60 11.14 6.32 4.36
N ASN A 61 12.24 6.23 3.60
CA ASN A 61 12.20 5.88 2.18
C ASN A 61 11.56 4.51 1.92
N VAL A 62 11.88 3.51 2.74
CA VAL A 62 11.29 2.16 2.64
C VAL A 62 9.81 2.21 2.99
N ARG A 63 9.44 3.01 4.00
CA ARG A 63 8.05 3.17 4.40
C ARG A 63 7.22 3.82 3.30
N THR A 64 7.75 4.86 2.65
CA THR A 64 7.09 5.54 1.53
C THR A 64 6.83 4.57 0.38
N VAL A 65 7.86 3.84 -0.07
CA VAL A 65 7.73 2.85 -1.13
C VAL A 65 6.72 1.76 -0.77
N GLN A 66 6.71 1.30 0.50
CA GLN A 66 5.76 0.28 0.96
C GLN A 66 4.31 0.78 0.87
N VAL A 67 4.03 1.97 1.41
CA VAL A 67 2.66 2.52 1.44
C VAL A 67 2.16 2.82 0.03
N GLU A 68 2.99 3.43 -0.81
CA GLU A 68 2.63 3.73 -2.20
C GLU A 68 2.43 2.45 -3.03
N ALA A 69 3.28 1.44 -2.86
CA ALA A 69 3.13 0.17 -3.56
C ALA A 69 1.86 -0.56 -3.14
N ILE A 70 1.53 -0.59 -1.84
CA ILE A 70 0.26 -1.14 -1.35
C ILE A 70 -0.92 -0.36 -1.95
N GLN A 71 -0.86 0.97 -1.96
CA GLN A 71 -1.93 1.81 -2.51
C GLN A 71 -2.15 1.55 -3.99
N TYR A 72 -1.08 1.46 -4.78
CA TYR A 72 -1.15 1.14 -6.20
C TYR A 72 -1.71 -0.27 -6.44
N LEU A 73 -1.13 -1.27 -5.78
CA LEU A 73 -1.50 -2.67 -5.97
C LEU A 73 -2.88 -3.01 -5.41
N ALA A 74 -3.42 -2.24 -4.46
CA ALA A 74 -4.76 -2.44 -3.90
C ALA A 74 -5.83 -1.53 -4.53
N ALA A 75 -5.47 -0.73 -5.54
CA ALA A 75 -6.41 0.17 -6.18
C ALA A 75 -7.56 -0.59 -6.87
N GLU A 76 -8.75 0.03 -6.92
CA GLU A 76 -9.98 -0.62 -7.43
C GLU A 76 -9.89 -1.07 -8.89
N TYR A 77 -9.05 -0.42 -9.70
CA TYR A 77 -8.83 -0.79 -11.10
C TYR A 77 -7.84 -1.96 -11.27
N GLN A 78 -7.19 -2.42 -10.20
CA GLN A 78 -6.31 -3.58 -10.24
C GLN A 78 -7.10 -4.87 -9.94
N PRO A 79 -6.79 -5.97 -10.66
CA PRO A 79 -7.48 -7.25 -10.46
C PRO A 79 -7.09 -7.97 -9.16
N THR A 80 -5.99 -7.56 -8.53
CA THR A 80 -5.47 -8.07 -7.25
C THR A 80 -6.51 -8.13 -6.13
N SER A 81 -7.47 -7.20 -6.12
CA SER A 81 -8.58 -7.15 -5.14
C SER A 81 -9.53 -8.35 -5.24
N SER A 82 -9.67 -8.92 -6.44
CA SER A 82 -10.56 -10.05 -6.75
C SER A 82 -9.79 -11.37 -6.83
N GLN A 83 -8.48 -11.35 -6.62
CA GLN A 83 -7.62 -12.52 -6.70
C GLN A 83 -7.48 -13.22 -5.37
N THR A 84 -7.22 -14.53 -5.44
CA THR A 84 -6.91 -15.37 -4.30
C THR A 84 -5.71 -16.25 -4.63
N SER A 85 -4.92 -16.63 -3.63
CA SER A 85 -3.76 -17.52 -3.81
C SER A 85 -4.15 -18.85 -4.50
N THR A 86 -5.29 -19.43 -4.10
CA THR A 86 -5.85 -20.63 -4.74
C THR A 86 -6.27 -20.39 -6.18
N GLY A 87 -6.95 -19.27 -6.46
CA GLY A 87 -7.39 -18.90 -7.81
C GLY A 87 -6.21 -18.71 -8.77
N ILE A 88 -5.15 -18.02 -8.33
CA ILE A 88 -3.93 -17.83 -9.13
C ILE A 88 -3.23 -19.17 -9.37
N THR A 89 -3.09 -20.00 -8.34
CA THR A 89 -2.45 -21.31 -8.49
C THR A 89 -3.19 -22.19 -9.49
N GLN A 90 -4.52 -22.15 -9.46
CA GLN A 90 -5.35 -22.88 -10.41
C GLN A 90 -5.22 -22.30 -11.82
N LEU A 91 -5.30 -20.98 -11.97
CA LEU A 91 -5.11 -20.29 -13.24
C LEU A 91 -3.77 -20.65 -13.89
N VAL A 92 -2.66 -20.60 -13.15
CA VAL A 92 -1.33 -20.93 -13.68
C VAL A 92 -1.24 -22.40 -14.13
N LYS A 93 -1.91 -23.32 -13.43
CA LYS A 93 -2.00 -24.73 -13.83
C LYS A 93 -2.81 -24.89 -15.12
N ASP A 94 -3.96 -24.23 -15.21
CA ASP A 94 -4.82 -24.34 -16.39
C ASP A 94 -4.14 -23.70 -17.61
N LEU A 95 -3.44 -22.58 -17.42
CA LEU A 95 -2.61 -21.93 -18.45
C LEU A 95 -1.40 -22.76 -18.88
N SER A 96 -1.01 -23.78 -18.12
CA SER A 96 0.13 -24.64 -18.49
C SER A 96 -0.13 -25.52 -19.71
N SER A 97 -1.41 -25.74 -20.04
CA SER A 97 -1.84 -26.50 -21.22
C SER A 97 -1.62 -25.74 -22.53
N TYR A 98 -1.53 -24.41 -22.47
CA TYR A 98 -1.28 -23.55 -23.62
C TYR A 98 0.21 -23.27 -23.77
N ASP A 99 0.63 -23.07 -25.02
CA ASP A 99 1.99 -22.66 -25.35
C ASP A 99 2.19 -21.18 -25.02
N LEU A 100 2.27 -20.87 -23.72
CA LEU A 100 2.49 -19.54 -23.16
C LEU A 100 3.80 -19.52 -22.37
N THR A 101 4.61 -18.49 -22.60
CA THR A 101 5.84 -18.26 -21.87
C THR A 101 5.56 -17.91 -20.40
N LYS A 102 6.59 -18.03 -19.55
CA LYS A 102 6.45 -17.68 -18.13
C LYS A 102 6.09 -16.21 -17.93
N ALA A 103 6.58 -15.32 -18.79
CA ALA A 103 6.30 -13.89 -18.73
C ALA A 103 4.84 -13.59 -19.12
N GLU A 104 4.33 -14.21 -20.18
CA GLU A 104 2.93 -14.06 -20.60
C GLU A 104 1.97 -14.59 -19.54
N LYS A 105 2.25 -15.76 -18.95
CA LYS A 105 1.48 -16.31 -17.83
C LYS A 105 1.44 -15.33 -16.66
N LEU A 106 2.59 -14.72 -16.33
CA LEU A 106 2.66 -13.72 -15.26
C LEU A 106 1.87 -12.45 -15.61
N GLN A 107 1.90 -11.99 -16.87
CA GLN A 107 1.12 -10.84 -17.32
C GLN A 107 -0.38 -11.14 -17.30
N ILE A 108 -0.81 -12.33 -17.71
CA ILE A 108 -2.21 -12.77 -17.60
C ILE A 108 -2.66 -12.77 -16.13
N VAL A 109 -1.83 -13.28 -15.22
CA VAL A 109 -2.13 -13.23 -13.78
C VAL A 109 -2.20 -11.78 -13.29
N ASN A 110 -1.28 -10.90 -13.69
CA ASN A 110 -1.23 -9.53 -13.16
C ASN A 110 -2.32 -8.61 -13.73
N LEU A 111 -2.71 -8.78 -14.99
CA LEU A 111 -3.70 -7.94 -15.68
C LEU A 111 -5.10 -8.53 -15.66
N ALA A 112 -5.22 -9.86 -15.50
CA ALA A 112 -6.47 -10.61 -15.50
C ALA A 112 -7.40 -10.23 -16.68
N PRO A 113 -6.97 -10.49 -17.93
CA PRO A 113 -7.71 -10.07 -19.12
C PRO A 113 -9.11 -10.70 -19.17
N THR A 114 -10.11 -9.86 -19.40
CA THR A 114 -11.52 -10.23 -19.54
C THR A 114 -12.01 -10.12 -20.98
N GLN A 115 -11.26 -9.42 -21.83
CA GLN A 115 -11.60 -9.22 -23.23
C GLN A 115 -10.51 -9.76 -24.18
N PRO A 116 -10.87 -10.22 -25.39
CA PRO A 116 -9.91 -10.66 -26.39
C PRO A 116 -8.83 -9.62 -26.71
N VAL A 117 -9.22 -8.34 -26.79
CA VAL A 117 -8.29 -7.24 -27.11
C VAL A 117 -7.16 -7.10 -26.09
N GLU A 118 -7.38 -7.48 -24.84
CA GLU A 118 -6.37 -7.43 -23.78
C GLU A 118 -5.37 -8.59 -23.93
N LEU A 119 -5.82 -9.75 -24.41
CA LEU A 119 -4.91 -10.87 -24.72
C LEU A 119 -3.98 -10.55 -25.89
N TYR A 120 -4.45 -9.83 -26.92
CA TYR A 120 -3.60 -9.37 -28.03
C TYR A 120 -2.47 -8.44 -27.59
N VAL A 121 -2.62 -7.74 -26.45
CA VAL A 121 -1.56 -6.88 -25.90
C VAL A 121 -0.50 -7.70 -25.15
N ILE A 122 -0.87 -8.90 -24.67
CA ILE A 122 -0.01 -9.74 -23.84
C ILE A 122 0.76 -10.76 -24.70
N VAL A 123 0.09 -11.39 -25.66
CA VAL A 123 0.63 -12.54 -26.40
C VAL A 123 0.84 -12.16 -27.88
N GLU A 124 2.07 -12.31 -28.35
CA GLU A 124 2.39 -12.16 -29.76
C GLU A 124 1.89 -13.37 -30.57
N GLU A 125 1.45 -13.12 -31.81
CA GLU A 125 0.92 -14.14 -32.73
C GLU A 125 -0.20 -15.00 -32.09
N LEU A 126 -1.10 -14.33 -31.33
CA LEU A 126 -2.16 -14.96 -30.53
C LEU A 126 -3.01 -15.97 -31.33
N GLU A 127 -3.38 -15.63 -32.56
CA GLU A 127 -4.21 -16.48 -33.42
C GLU A 127 -3.52 -17.80 -33.77
N ASP A 128 -2.21 -17.78 -34.06
CA ASP A 128 -1.45 -18.97 -34.41
C ASP A 128 -1.19 -19.86 -33.20
N ARG A 129 -1.03 -19.28 -32.00
CA ARG A 129 -0.68 -19.99 -30.77
C ARG A 129 -1.88 -20.53 -30.00
N LEU A 130 -2.97 -19.77 -29.93
CA LEU A 130 -4.17 -20.16 -29.19
C LEU A 130 -5.31 -20.59 -30.11
N GLY A 131 -5.40 -20.05 -31.33
CA GLY A 131 -6.51 -20.32 -32.25
C GLY A 131 -7.87 -20.20 -31.56
N ASP A 132 -8.65 -21.30 -31.59
CA ASP A 132 -9.99 -21.36 -31.01
C ASP A 132 -9.99 -21.39 -29.46
N ALA A 133 -8.85 -21.55 -28.79
CA ALA A 133 -8.76 -21.63 -27.34
C ALA A 133 -8.82 -20.28 -26.62
N MET A 134 -8.87 -19.17 -27.36
CA MET A 134 -8.90 -17.81 -26.79
C MET A 134 -10.07 -17.62 -25.81
N GLU A 135 -11.28 -18.04 -26.19
CA GLU A 135 -12.46 -17.94 -25.31
C GLU A 135 -12.30 -18.82 -24.05
N SER A 136 -11.65 -19.98 -24.18
CA SER A 136 -11.37 -20.87 -23.05
C SER A 136 -10.41 -20.23 -22.04
N VAL A 137 -9.37 -19.54 -22.53
CA VAL A 137 -8.44 -18.80 -21.67
C VAL A 137 -9.16 -17.68 -20.91
N LEU A 138 -9.96 -16.86 -21.60
CA LEU A 138 -10.74 -15.79 -20.95
C LEU A 138 -11.73 -16.36 -19.91
N SER A 139 -12.36 -17.48 -20.22
CA SER A 139 -13.25 -18.18 -19.28
C SER A 139 -12.47 -18.65 -18.03
N THR A 140 -11.27 -19.20 -18.22
CA THR A 140 -10.40 -19.64 -17.12
C THR A 140 -9.97 -18.46 -16.24
N VAL A 141 -9.59 -17.33 -16.84
CA VAL A 141 -9.23 -16.11 -16.11
C VAL A 141 -10.41 -15.59 -15.30
N SER A 142 -11.58 -15.43 -15.91
CA SER A 142 -12.78 -14.95 -15.19
C SER A 142 -13.22 -15.89 -14.06
N ALA A 143 -13.12 -17.21 -14.27
CA ALA A 143 -13.38 -18.21 -13.25
C ALA A 143 -12.44 -18.04 -12.05
N SER A 144 -11.15 -17.78 -12.29
CA SER A 144 -10.14 -17.60 -11.22
C SER A 144 -10.42 -16.40 -10.30
N LEU A 145 -11.08 -15.35 -10.82
CA LEU A 145 -11.50 -14.17 -10.05
C LEU A 145 -12.79 -14.41 -9.27
N SER A 146 -13.70 -15.23 -9.80
CA SER A 146 -15.02 -15.49 -9.20
C SER A 146 -14.99 -16.36 -7.93
N VAL A 147 -13.89 -17.12 -7.71
CA VAL A 147 -13.74 -17.99 -6.52
C VAL A 147 -13.73 -17.19 -5.21
N ALA A 148 -13.62 -15.86 -5.25
CA ALA A 148 -13.77 -15.00 -4.08
C ALA A 148 -15.20 -14.99 -3.47
N SER A 149 -16.25 -15.40 -4.21
CA SER A 149 -17.65 -15.24 -3.75
C SER A 149 -18.27 -16.46 -3.04
N SER A 150 -17.53 -17.54 -2.80
CA SER A 150 -18.05 -18.74 -2.13
C SER A 150 -17.53 -18.91 -0.70
N GLN A 151 -17.51 -17.82 0.10
CA GLN A 151 -17.48 -17.93 1.55
C GLN A 151 -18.87 -17.63 2.13
N PRO A 152 -19.40 -18.45 3.07
CA PRO A 152 -20.69 -18.19 3.67
C PRO A 152 -20.64 -16.86 4.45
N LEU A 153 -21.69 -16.05 4.25
CA LEU A 153 -21.98 -14.80 4.95
C LEU A 153 -21.78 -14.93 6.46
N ASN A 154 -20.64 -14.44 6.95
CA ASN A 154 -20.50 -14.08 8.36
C ASN A 154 -20.78 -12.59 8.49
N THR A 155 -21.88 -12.26 9.14
CA THR A 155 -22.32 -10.88 9.37
C THR A 155 -21.38 -10.20 10.35
N SER A 156 -20.39 -9.47 9.84
CA SER A 156 -19.79 -8.35 10.54
C SER A 156 -19.49 -7.27 9.51
N SER A 157 -20.33 -6.25 9.50
CA SER A 157 -20.26 -5.08 8.62
C SER A 157 -18.84 -4.49 8.58
N PRO A 158 -18.33 -4.07 7.41
CA PRO A 158 -17.10 -3.31 7.37
C PRO A 158 -17.37 -1.92 7.97
N LEU A 159 -16.52 -1.50 8.90
CA LEU A 159 -16.50 -0.13 9.39
C LEU A 159 -16.15 0.77 8.20
N ARG A 160 -17.13 1.57 7.75
CA ARG A 160 -16.89 2.69 6.84
C ARG A 160 -15.98 3.69 7.56
N LEU A 161 -14.82 3.94 6.98
CA LEU A 161 -13.93 5.01 7.42
C LEU A 161 -14.54 6.34 6.96
N THR A 162 -15.22 7.04 7.87
CA THR A 162 -15.68 8.41 7.66
C THR A 162 -14.57 9.38 8.04
N SER A 163 -14.53 10.55 7.37
CA SER A 163 -13.53 11.62 7.55
C SER A 163 -13.34 12.10 9.00
N ASP A 164 -14.23 11.75 9.93
CA ASP A 164 -14.11 12.07 11.36
C ASP A 164 -13.01 11.29 12.09
N THR A 165 -12.47 10.21 11.50
CA THR A 165 -11.40 9.40 12.14
C THR A 165 -9.98 9.88 11.86
N MET A 166 -9.80 10.95 11.08
CA MET A 166 -8.49 11.56 10.83
C MET A 166 -8.01 12.48 11.97
N ALA A 167 -8.88 12.84 12.92
CA ALA A 167 -8.51 13.73 14.03
C ALA A 167 -7.79 13.01 15.19
N ASP A 168 -7.89 11.68 15.29
CA ASP A 168 -7.33 10.90 16.40
C ASP A 168 -6.03 10.16 16.05
N LEU A 169 -5.53 10.34 14.81
CA LEU A 169 -4.27 9.77 14.34
C LEU A 169 -3.18 10.83 14.15
N SER A 170 -3.18 11.85 15.00
CA SER A 170 -2.01 12.69 15.23
C SER A 170 -0.94 11.85 15.95
N LEU A 171 -0.16 11.11 15.18
CA LEU A 171 1.13 10.59 15.63
C LEU A 171 2.06 11.79 15.79
N GLN A 172 2.03 12.38 16.98
CA GLN A 172 3.04 13.31 17.45
C GLN A 172 4.40 12.60 17.39
N TYR A 173 5.21 12.93 16.38
CA TYR A 173 6.62 12.58 16.37
C TYR A 173 7.29 13.28 17.56
N PRO A 174 8.01 12.56 18.43
CA PRO A 174 8.85 13.22 19.42
C PRO A 174 9.98 13.92 18.67
N SER A 175 9.92 15.25 18.58
CA SER A 175 11.06 16.06 18.20
C SER A 175 12.17 15.81 19.21
N GLU A 176 13.35 15.42 18.73
CA GLU A 176 14.53 15.21 19.54
C GLU A 176 14.82 16.46 20.39
N ASP A 177 14.98 16.26 21.70
CA ASP A 177 15.40 17.27 22.67
C ASP A 177 16.78 17.83 22.27
N PHE A 178 16.77 18.94 21.53
CA PHE A 178 17.91 19.85 21.45
C PHE A 178 17.78 20.83 22.62
N ASP A 179 18.63 20.62 23.62
CA ASP A 179 18.86 21.49 24.76
C ASP A 179 19.12 22.95 24.32
N ASN A 180 18.11 23.83 24.46
CA ASN A 180 18.29 25.16 25.05
C ASN A 180 16.94 25.88 25.20
N GLY A 181 16.72 26.48 26.38
CA GLY A 181 15.48 27.19 26.71
C GLY A 181 15.15 28.35 25.78
N ALA A 182 13.98 28.28 25.14
CA ALA A 182 13.20 29.40 24.69
C ALA A 182 11.72 29.01 24.68
N VAL A 183 10.93 29.64 25.55
CA VAL A 183 9.48 29.54 25.56
C VAL A 183 8.98 30.12 24.24
N VAL A 184 8.32 29.30 23.41
CA VAL A 184 7.56 29.80 22.26
C VAL A 184 6.10 29.46 22.53
N ASP A 185 5.37 30.53 22.82
CA ASP A 185 3.94 30.60 23.08
C ASP A 185 3.16 30.13 21.83
N ASP A 186 2.27 29.15 21.98
CA ASP A 186 1.39 28.66 20.92
C ASP A 186 0.39 29.76 20.54
N MET A 187 0.73 30.56 19.52
CA MET A 187 -0.21 31.50 18.92
C MET A 187 -1.23 30.74 18.06
N ILE A 188 -2.35 30.37 18.68
CA ILE A 188 -3.59 29.97 18.02
C ILE A 188 -4.07 31.13 17.15
N PHE A 189 -4.05 30.95 15.84
CA PHE A 189 -4.66 31.87 14.88
C PHE A 189 -6.18 31.67 14.90
N ASP A 190 -6.89 32.59 15.55
CA ASP A 190 -8.35 32.70 15.51
C ASP A 190 -8.75 33.63 14.35
N ASP A 191 -9.10 33.05 13.21
CA ASP A 191 -9.60 33.77 12.03
C ASP A 191 -11.09 34.09 12.17
N GLU A 192 -11.45 34.93 13.15
CA GLU A 192 -12.74 35.61 13.16
C GLU A 192 -12.69 36.79 12.19
N GLY A 193 -13.02 36.50 10.93
CA GLY A 193 -12.98 37.44 9.80
C GLY A 193 -13.61 38.82 10.04
N GLN A 194 -12.78 39.76 10.48
CA GLN A 194 -12.99 41.21 10.32
C GLN A 194 -11.90 41.76 9.40
N GLY A 195 -12.18 41.74 8.10
CA GLY A 195 -11.37 42.45 7.11
C GLY A 195 -11.49 43.96 7.31
N VAL A 196 -10.48 44.57 7.94
CA VAL A 196 -10.33 46.03 7.97
C VAL A 196 -9.49 46.41 6.76
N GLY A 197 -10.15 46.95 5.73
CA GLY A 197 -9.49 47.45 4.54
C GLY A 197 -8.51 48.58 4.89
N VAL A 198 -7.28 48.47 4.41
CA VAL A 198 -6.30 49.57 4.45
C VAL A 198 -6.36 50.27 3.08
N GLU A 199 -7.12 51.36 3.02
CA GLU A 199 -6.99 52.39 1.99
C GLU A 199 -5.95 53.43 2.45
N GLY A 200 -5.08 53.86 1.54
CA GLY A 200 -4.19 55.05 1.68
C GLY A 200 -2.93 54.81 2.52
N ASP A 201 -1.72 55.20 2.15
CA ASP A 201 -1.29 56.26 1.24
C ASP A 201 -0.02 55.85 0.48
N LEU A 202 -0.08 55.98 -0.84
CA LEU A 202 1.08 56.02 -1.74
C LEU A 202 1.49 57.48 -1.88
N ASP A 203 2.28 57.99 -0.93
CA ASP A 203 2.96 59.27 -1.14
C ASP A 203 4.26 59.04 -1.91
N LYS A 204 4.17 59.37 -3.20
CA LYS A 204 5.30 59.67 -4.09
C LYS A 204 6.04 60.88 -3.54
N GLU A 205 7.33 60.75 -3.26
CA GLU A 205 8.24 61.90 -3.27
C GLU A 205 8.81 62.05 -4.70
N GLU A 206 8.38 63.11 -5.39
CA GLU A 206 9.09 63.78 -6.49
C GLU A 206 9.42 65.18 -5.99
N ASP A 207 10.71 65.45 -5.75
CA ASP A 207 11.46 66.66 -6.18
C ASP A 207 12.96 66.53 -5.83
#